data_AF-A0A0C2DUU5-F1
#
_entry.id   AF-A0A0C2DUU5-F1
#
_cell.length_a   1.000
_cell.length_b   1.000
_cell.length_c   1.000
_cell.angle_alpha   90.00
_cell.angle_beta   90.00
_cell.angle_gamma   90.00
#
_symmetry.space_group_name_H-M   'P 1'
#
loop_
_entity.id
_entity.type
_entity.pdbx_description
1 polymer ?
#
loop_
_entity_poly.entity_id
_entity_poly.type
_entity_poly.pdbx_seq_one_letter_code
_entity_poly.pdbx_strand_id
1 'polypeptide(L)'
;MKRRMSVMEMRMLRWMAGVTHLDCICNQDIRQRYGVAAIVDKLHEARLRWFGHVLCAEGDKTCGIGFDVEVAGKLPKGRPKQLWLDTLHADLKQARIHHHPSSAQQDTLA
;
A
#
# COMPACT_ATOMS: atom_id res chain seq x y z
N MET A 1 -7.01 1.38 -7.60
CA MET A 1 -6.59 2.50 -6.75
C MET A 1 -5.28 3.14 -7.22
N LYS A 2 -4.13 2.43 -7.18
CA LYS A 2 -2.79 2.95 -7.55
C LYS A 2 -2.75 3.74 -8.88
N ARG A 3 -3.31 3.18 -9.97
CA ARG A 3 -3.38 3.86 -11.29
C ARG A 3 -4.15 5.18 -11.27
N ARG A 4 -5.32 5.22 -10.61
CA ARG A 4 -6.15 6.44 -10.53
C ARG A 4 -5.43 7.55 -9.79
N MET A 5 -4.75 7.23 -8.70
CA MET A 5 -3.96 8.21 -7.95
C MET A 5 -2.76 8.73 -8.75
N SER A 6 -2.05 7.86 -9.47
CA SER A 6 -0.94 8.31 -10.33
C SER A 6 -1.41 9.23 -11.46
N VAL A 7 -2.61 9.00 -12.03
CA VAL A 7 -3.19 9.88 -13.05
C VAL A 7 -3.57 11.24 -12.44
N MET A 8 -4.19 11.23 -11.25
CA MET A 8 -4.58 12.46 -10.55
C MET A 8 -3.36 13.31 -10.17
N GLU A 9 -2.34 12.69 -9.58
CA GLU A 9 -1.05 13.33 -9.27
C GLU A 9 -0.46 14.01 -10.51
N MET A 10 -0.33 13.27 -11.61
CA MET A 10 0.27 13.80 -12.84
C MET A 10 -0.57 14.92 -13.47
N ARG A 11 -1.90 14.83 -13.39
CA ARG A 11 -2.80 15.89 -13.85
C ARG A 11 -2.61 17.17 -13.04
N MET A 12 -2.47 17.06 -11.71
CA MET A 12 -2.24 18.21 -10.84
C MET A 12 -0.85 18.82 -11.09
N LEU A 13 0.21 18.00 -11.17
CA LEU A 13 1.56 18.46 -11.43
C LEU A 13 1.67 19.18 -12.79
N ARG A 14 1.10 18.60 -13.85
CA ARG A 14 1.07 19.23 -15.19
C ARG A 14 0.30 20.54 -15.20
N TRP A 15 -0.84 20.58 -14.50
CA TRP A 15 -1.65 21.79 -14.41
C TRP A 15 -0.90 22.93 -13.69
N MET A 16 -0.25 22.64 -12.55
CA MET A 16 0.57 23.63 -11.83
C MET A 16 1.79 24.08 -12.62
N ALA A 17 2.36 23.18 -13.45
CA ALA A 17 3.50 23.48 -14.30
C ALA A 17 3.14 24.23 -15.59
N GLY A 18 1.85 24.35 -15.91
CA GLY A 18 1.40 24.82 -17.24
C GLY A 18 1.85 23.91 -18.39
N VAL A 19 2.20 22.65 -18.11
CA VAL A 19 2.74 21.71 -19.10
C VAL A 19 1.59 21.05 -19.87
N THR A 20 1.62 21.24 -21.17
CA THR A 20 0.69 20.66 -22.12
C THR A 20 1.23 19.37 -22.71
N HIS A 21 0.44 18.74 -23.59
CA HIS A 21 0.92 17.55 -24.30
C HIS A 21 2.00 17.88 -25.35
N LEU A 22 2.03 19.12 -25.86
CA LEU A 22 2.97 19.55 -26.91
C LEU A 22 4.41 19.67 -26.41
N ASP A 23 4.58 19.87 -25.11
CA ASP A 23 5.90 20.01 -24.50
C ASP A 23 6.68 18.68 -24.47
N CYS A 24 6.01 17.55 -24.75
CA CYS A 24 6.61 16.20 -24.81
C CYS A 24 7.46 15.83 -23.58
N ILE A 25 7.18 16.44 -22.42
CA ILE A 25 7.93 16.22 -21.18
C ILE A 25 7.49 14.91 -20.53
N CYS A 26 8.46 14.09 -20.15
CA CYS A 26 8.20 12.84 -19.45
C CYS A 26 7.68 13.08 -18.03
N ASN A 27 6.81 12.17 -17.58
CA ASN A 27 6.24 12.22 -16.23
C ASN A 27 7.31 12.12 -15.13
N GLN A 28 8.42 11.42 -15.39
CA GLN A 28 9.56 11.35 -14.48
C GLN A 28 10.25 12.71 -14.34
N ASP A 29 10.47 13.42 -15.45
CA ASP A 29 11.10 14.75 -15.44
C ASP A 29 10.24 15.78 -14.69
N ILE A 30 8.92 15.73 -14.87
CA ILE A 30 8.00 16.59 -14.11
C ILE A 30 8.16 16.33 -12.62
N ARG A 31 8.13 15.07 -12.18
CA ARG A 31 8.34 14.70 -10.77
C ARG A 31 9.71 15.15 -10.24
N GLN A 32 10.77 14.98 -11.04
CA GLN A 32 12.12 15.39 -10.66
C GLN A 32 12.24 16.90 -10.51
N ARG A 33 11.64 17.69 -11.42
CA ARG A 33 11.61 19.15 -11.34
C ARG A 33 10.96 19.65 -10.05
N TYR A 34 9.90 18.99 -9.60
CA TYR A 34 9.21 19.32 -8.35
C TYR A 34 9.81 18.64 -7.12
N GLY A 35 10.79 17.73 -7.27
CA GLY A 35 11.32 16.93 -6.17
C GLY A 35 10.29 15.99 -5.52
N VAL A 36 9.24 15.60 -6.25
CA VAL A 36 8.12 14.81 -5.72
C VAL A 36 8.34 13.32 -6.05
N ALA A 37 8.37 12.48 -5.02
CA ALA A 37 8.32 11.02 -5.18
C ALA A 37 6.95 10.58 -5.71
N ALA A 38 6.90 9.46 -6.43
CA ALA A 38 5.63 8.99 -6.99
C ALA A 38 4.60 8.74 -5.88
N ILE A 39 3.35 9.16 -6.09
CA ILE A 39 2.29 9.04 -5.07
C ILE A 39 2.10 7.58 -4.61
N VAL A 40 2.31 6.63 -5.52
CA VAL A 40 2.20 5.20 -5.25
C VAL A 40 3.21 4.76 -4.18
N ASP A 41 4.42 5.32 -4.20
CA ASP A 41 5.48 5.01 -3.24
C ASP A 41 5.15 5.62 -1.88
N LYS A 42 4.61 6.85 -1.84
CA LYS A 42 4.15 7.47 -0.59
C LYS A 42 2.97 6.74 0.04
N LEU A 43 2.07 6.21 -0.77
CA LEU A 43 0.99 5.37 -0.28
C LEU A 43 1.49 4.05 0.29
N HIS A 44 2.52 3.49 -0.33
CA HIS A 44 3.18 2.29 0.16
C HIS A 44 3.88 2.56 1.50
N GLU A 45 4.65 3.63 1.60
CA GLU A 45 5.31 4.09 2.82
C GLU A 45 4.30 4.30 3.96
N ALA A 46 3.18 4.98 3.68
CA ALA A 46 2.12 5.20 4.68
C ALA A 46 1.48 3.90 5.18
N ARG A 47 1.25 2.93 4.28
CA ARG A 47 0.71 1.62 4.68
C ARG A 47 1.69 0.84 5.55
N LEU A 48 2.98 0.82 5.19
CA LEU A 48 4.00 0.15 6.00
C LEU A 48 4.24 0.85 7.34
N ARG A 49 4.18 2.18 7.39
CA ARG A 49 4.27 2.94 8.65
C ARG A 49 3.12 2.62 9.60
N TRP A 50 1.90 2.51 9.07
CA TRP A 50 0.75 2.05 9.85
C TRP A 50 0.94 0.60 10.32
N PHE A 51 1.43 -0.29 9.46
CA PHE A 51 1.71 -1.68 9.84
C PHE A 51 2.76 -1.78 10.96
N GLY A 52 3.84 -1.01 10.86
CA GLY A 52 4.84 -0.91 11.93
C GLY A 52 4.23 -0.39 13.24
N HIS A 53 3.29 0.56 13.17
CA HIS A 53 2.56 1.02 14.34
C HIS A 53 1.69 -0.08 14.98
N VAL A 54 0.98 -0.86 14.16
CA VAL A 54 0.18 -2.02 14.63
C VAL A 54 1.08 -3.07 15.29
N LEU A 55 2.24 -3.37 14.71
CA LEU A 55 3.19 -4.32 15.29
C LEU A 55 3.84 -3.81 16.60
N CYS A 56 4.14 -2.51 16.70
CA CYS A 56 4.71 -1.93 17.93
C CYS A 56 3.68 -1.75 19.05
N ALA A 57 2.38 -1.79 18.74
CA ALA A 57 1.29 -1.67 19.70
C ALA A 57 0.93 -3.04 20.32
N GLU A 58 1.92 -3.85 20.68
CA GLU A 58 1.81 -5.26 21.13
C GLU A 58 0.97 -5.48 22.41
N GLY A 59 0.40 -4.41 22.99
CA GLY A 59 -0.59 -4.44 24.08
C GLY A 59 -1.96 -3.82 23.77
N ASP A 60 -2.16 -3.20 22.59
CA ASP A 60 -3.43 -2.60 22.20
C ASP A 60 -4.29 -3.62 21.45
N LYS A 61 -5.19 -4.26 22.21
CA LYS A 61 -6.11 -5.30 21.74
C LYS A 61 -6.94 -4.84 20.53
N THR A 62 -7.15 -3.54 20.33
CA THR A 62 -7.96 -3.03 19.21
C THR A 62 -7.23 -3.13 17.87
N CYS A 63 -5.91 -2.87 17.84
CA CYS A 63 -5.10 -2.94 16.63
C CYS A 63 -4.84 -4.38 16.18
N GLY A 64 -4.65 -5.31 17.12
CA GLY A 64 -4.48 -6.74 16.83
C GLY A 64 -5.75 -7.38 16.24
N ILE A 65 -6.92 -7.09 16.82
CA ILE A 65 -8.21 -7.64 16.35
C ILE A 65 -8.54 -7.14 14.93
N GLY A 66 -8.25 -5.88 14.59
CA GLY A 66 -8.49 -5.36 13.24
C GLY A 66 -7.56 -5.93 12.16
N PHE A 67 -6.38 -6.43 12.53
CA PHE A 67 -5.41 -7.03 11.62
C PHE A 67 -5.77 -8.47 11.25
N ASP A 68 -6.28 -9.24 12.22
CA ASP A 68 -6.52 -10.68 12.10
C ASP A 68 -7.96 -11.05 11.69
N VAL A 69 -8.77 -10.09 11.27
CA VAL A 69 -10.11 -10.36 10.73
C VAL A 69 -9.99 -11.10 9.39
N GLU A 70 -10.09 -12.42 9.47
CA GLU A 70 -10.40 -13.26 8.33
C GLU A 70 -11.85 -13.03 7.92
N VAL A 71 -12.06 -12.40 6.75
CA VAL A 71 -13.40 -12.23 6.18
C VAL A 71 -13.85 -13.57 5.61
N ALA A 72 -14.43 -14.43 6.45
CA ALA A 72 -15.03 -15.68 6.03
C ALA A 72 -16.27 -15.42 5.16
N GLY A 73 -16.24 -15.81 3.89
CA GLY A 73 -17.37 -15.67 2.97
C GLY A 73 -17.13 -16.27 1.60
N LYS A 74 -18.21 -16.76 0.95
CA LYS A 74 -18.14 -17.25 -0.44
C LYS A 74 -17.82 -16.07 -1.36
N LEU A 75 -16.65 -16.12 -2.01
CA LEU A 75 -16.21 -15.12 -2.97
C LEU A 75 -17.17 -15.11 -4.17
N PRO A 76 -17.68 -13.95 -4.61
CA PRO A 76 -18.48 -13.86 -5.82
C PRO A 76 -17.64 -14.29 -7.04
N LYS A 77 -18.28 -14.96 -8.01
CA LYS A 77 -17.64 -15.42 -9.24
C LYS A 77 -17.19 -14.19 -10.07
N GLY A 78 -15.89 -13.97 -10.21
CA GLY A 78 -15.32 -12.79 -10.90
C GLY A 78 -13.92 -12.42 -10.40
N ARG A 79 -13.44 -11.21 -10.70
CA ARG A 79 -12.17 -10.71 -10.16
C ARG A 79 -12.29 -10.54 -8.64
N PRO A 80 -11.48 -11.25 -7.83
CA PRO A 80 -11.51 -11.08 -6.38
C PRO A 80 -11.24 -9.62 -6.01
N LYS A 81 -11.97 -9.11 -5.02
CA LYS A 81 -11.59 -7.84 -4.40
C LYS A 81 -10.22 -8.04 -3.75
N GLN A 82 -9.30 -7.15 -4.07
CA GLN A 82 -7.95 -7.16 -3.51
C GLN A 82 -8.07 -7.00 -1.98
N LEU A 83 -7.62 -7.99 -1.22
CA LEU A 83 -7.64 -7.92 0.24
C LEU A 83 -6.58 -6.94 0.74
N TRP A 84 -6.81 -6.40 1.93
CA TRP A 84 -5.83 -5.56 2.61
C TRP A 84 -4.51 -6.30 2.81
N LEU A 85 -4.57 -7.54 3.33
CA LEU A 85 -3.40 -8.41 3.54
C LEU A 85 -2.65 -8.71 2.23
N ASP A 86 -3.35 -9.00 1.13
CA ASP A 86 -2.71 -9.21 -0.19
C ASP A 86 -1.90 -7.98 -0.64
N THR A 87 -2.45 -6.78 -0.36
CA THR A 87 -1.78 -5.51 -0.67
C THR A 87 -0.56 -5.30 0.20
N LEU A 88 -0.67 -5.61 1.49
CA LEU A 88 0.40 -5.51 2.45
C LEU A 88 1.54 -6.48 2.12
N HIS A 89 1.23 -7.73 1.76
CA HIS A 89 2.24 -8.71 1.33
C HIS A 89 2.98 -8.26 0.07
N ALA A 90 2.26 -7.72 -0.92
CA ALA A 90 2.89 -7.16 -2.11
C ALA A 90 3.81 -5.98 -1.77
N ASP A 91 3.42 -5.18 -0.79
CA ASP A 91 4.22 -4.06 -0.30
C ASP A 91 5.47 -4.56 0.48
N LEU A 92 5.32 -5.46 1.45
CA LEU A 92 6.46 -6.05 2.16
C LEU A 92 7.47 -6.70 1.20
N LYS A 93 6.97 -7.38 0.16
CA LYS A 93 7.81 -7.95 -0.91
C LYS A 93 8.56 -6.87 -1.70
N GLN A 94 7.90 -5.77 -2.04
CA GLN A 94 8.53 -4.65 -2.74
C GLN A 94 9.61 -3.98 -1.88
N ALA A 95 9.40 -3.90 -0.56
CA ALA A 95 10.37 -3.38 0.40
C ALA A 95 11.47 -4.39 0.79
N ARG A 96 11.38 -5.65 0.30
CA ARG A 96 12.26 -6.77 0.69
C ARG A 96 12.28 -7.04 2.20
N ILE A 97 11.18 -6.73 2.87
CA ILE A 97 11.00 -7.00 4.30
C ILE A 97 10.37 -8.39 4.42
N HIS A 98 11.15 -9.36 4.89
CA HIS A 98 10.64 -10.70 5.20
C HIS A 98 9.97 -10.67 6.56
N HIS A 99 8.65 -10.52 6.58
CA HIS A 99 7.84 -10.77 7.76
C HIS A 99 7.51 -12.26 7.81
N HIS A 100 8.08 -13.01 8.75
CA HIS A 100 7.59 -14.34 9.08
C HIS A 100 6.30 -14.14 9.88
N PRO A 101 5.11 -14.55 9.39
CA PRO A 101 3.94 -14.57 10.26
C PRO A 101 4.31 -15.42 11.47
N SER A 102 4.18 -14.88 12.68
CA SER A 102 4.43 -15.66 13.89
C SER A 102 3.45 -16.82 13.91
N SER A 103 3.86 -17.97 13.39
CA SER A 103 3.22 -19.25 13.62
C SER A 103 3.54 -19.62 15.06
N ALA A 104 2.84 -19.00 16.00
CA ALA A 104 2.91 -19.31 17.42
C ALA A 104 1.50 -19.49 17.94
N GLN A 105 0.86 -20.57 17.49
CA GLN A 105 -0.15 -21.35 18.22
C GLN A 105 -0.46 -22.64 17.44
N GLN A 106 0.58 -23.44 17.22
CA GLN A 106 0.45 -24.89 17.25
C GLN A 106 1.30 -25.33 18.45
N ASP A 107 0.79 -26.30 19.22
CA ASP A 107 1.35 -26.89 20.44
C ASP A 107 0.80 -26.38 21.78
N THR A 108 -0.48 -26.72 22.03
CA THR A 108 -1.02 -27.20 23.32
C THR A 108 -2.42 -27.75 22.98
N LEU A 109 -2.77 -29.04 23.07
CA LEU A 109 -2.56 -30.05 24.09
C LEU A 109 -2.65 -31.46 23.47
N ALA A 110 -2.12 -32.41 24.23
CA ALA A 110 -2.14 -33.87 24.06
C ALA A 110 -3.52 -34.49 23.79
#